data_AF-B9XDB8-F1
#
_entry.id   AF-B9XDB8-F1
#
_cell.length_a   1.000
_cell.length_b   1.000
_cell.length_c   1.000
_cell.angle_alpha   90.00
_cell.angle_beta   90.00
_cell.angle_gamma   90.00
#
_symmetry.space_group_name_H-M   'P 1'
#
loop_
_entity.id
_entity.type
_entity.pdbx_description
1 polymer ?
#
loop_
_entity_poly.entity_id
_entity_poly.type
_entity_poly.pdbx_seq_one_letter_code
_entity_poly.pdbx_strand_id
1 'polypeptide(L)'
;MIPKYIVEFTTQSGRTPIASHYSTDDPVACEEFVEMLLDRGAKIQAIKHAGEELPKRDFDRMIKTAAGMLASSRICNSLNIKAEEEHYRFGFTG
;
A
#
# COMPACT_ATOMS: atom_id res chain seq x y z
N MET A 1 5.43 -6.69 -22.41
CA MET A 1 4.57 -7.34 -21.41
C MET A 1 3.64 -6.27 -20.87
N ILE A 2 2.35 -6.59 -20.67
CA ILE A 2 1.39 -5.64 -20.10
C ILE A 2 1.71 -5.55 -18.60
N PRO A 3 1.93 -4.35 -18.02
CA PRO A 3 2.18 -4.23 -16.59
C PRO A 3 1.03 -4.86 -15.81
N LYS A 4 1.35 -5.81 -14.93
CA LYS A 4 0.35 -6.55 -14.18
C LYS A 4 -0.38 -5.70 -13.18
N TYR A 5 0.23 -4.67 -12.59
CA TYR A 5 -0.41 -3.78 -11.64
C TYR A 5 -0.25 -2.32 -12.04
N ILE A 6 -1.33 -1.55 -11.93
CA ILE A 6 -1.33 -0.09 -12.08
C ILE A 6 -2.07 0.52 -10.89
N VAL A 7 -1.40 1.37 -10.12
CA VAL A 7 -1.98 2.12 -9.00
C VAL A 7 -2.21 3.56 -9.45
N GLU A 8 -3.45 4.02 -9.43
CA GLU A 8 -3.84 5.39 -9.73
C GLU A 8 -4.07 6.16 -8.43
N PHE A 9 -3.43 7.32 -8.30
CA PHE A 9 -3.46 8.09 -7.06
C PHE A 9 -3.34 9.59 -7.33
N THR A 10 -3.71 10.38 -6.32
CA THR A 10 -3.48 11.83 -6.34
C THR A 10 -2.56 12.23 -5.21
N THR A 11 -1.54 13.02 -5.56
CA THR A 11 -0.68 13.69 -4.60
C THR A 11 -1.10 15.14 -4.46
N GLN A 12 -0.98 15.68 -3.25
CA GLN A 12 -1.14 17.12 -3.03
C GLN A 12 0.22 17.78 -3.23
N SER A 13 0.40 18.42 -4.37
CA SER A 13 1.53 19.35 -4.58
C SER A 13 0.96 20.77 -4.61
N GLY A 14 0.99 21.44 -3.47
CA GLY A 14 0.40 22.77 -3.29
C GLY A 14 -1.13 22.77 -3.31
N ARG A 15 -1.74 23.68 -4.10
CA ARG A 15 -3.21 23.89 -4.12
C ARG A 15 -3.98 22.97 -5.07
N THR A 16 -3.29 22.25 -5.94
CA THR A 16 -3.91 21.43 -6.99
C THR A 16 -3.55 19.95 -6.83
N PRO A 17 -4.54 19.04 -6.76
CA PRO A 17 -4.28 17.61 -6.78
C PRO A 17 -3.71 17.21 -8.15
N ILE A 18 -2.57 16.51 -8.16
CA ILE A 18 -1.96 15.96 -9.37
C ILE A 18 -2.28 14.48 -9.43
N ALA A 19 -3.01 14.07 -10.47
CA ALA A 19 -3.24 12.67 -10.76
C ALA A 19 -1.97 12.04 -11.32
N SER A 20 -1.57 10.92 -10.75
CA SER A 20 -0.40 10.15 -11.15
C SER A 20 -0.73 8.66 -11.12
N HIS A 21 0.09 7.87 -11.80
CA HIS A 21 0.01 6.42 -11.74
C HIS A 21 1.39 5.81 -11.50
N TYR A 22 1.39 4.61 -10.93
CA TYR A 22 2.56 3.77 -10.78
C TYR A 22 2.24 2.40 -11.38
N SER A 23 3.19 1.81 -12.09
CA SER A 23 3.03 0.51 -12.73
C SER A 23 4.14 -0.45 -12.32
N THR A 24 3.78 -1.68 -11.99
CA THR A 24 4.72 -2.74 -11.65
C THR A 24 4.20 -4.11 -12.07
N ASP A 25 5.12 -5.05 -12.32
CA ASP A 25 4.80 -6.46 -12.56
C ASP A 25 4.94 -7.32 -11.29
N ASP A 26 5.53 -6.76 -10.23
CA ASP A 26 5.77 -7.42 -8.96
C ASP A 26 4.65 -7.10 -7.96
N PRO A 27 3.88 -8.11 -7.49
CA PRO A 27 2.85 -7.90 -6.49
C PRO A 27 3.39 -7.34 -5.17
N VAL A 28 4.61 -7.70 -4.75
CA VAL A 28 5.21 -7.20 -3.50
C VAL A 28 5.52 -5.71 -3.63
N ALA A 29 6.17 -5.30 -4.72
CA ALA A 29 6.40 -3.89 -5.00
C ALA A 29 5.10 -3.07 -5.11
N CYS A 30 4.00 -3.69 -5.56
CA CYS A 30 2.69 -3.03 -5.56
C CYS A 30 2.19 -2.78 -4.12
N GLU A 31 2.31 -3.76 -3.23
CA GLU A 31 1.93 -3.64 -1.82
C GLU A 31 2.79 -2.60 -1.08
N GLU A 32 4.10 -2.61 -1.26
CA GLU A 32 5.03 -1.60 -0.71
C GLU A 32 4.71 -0.19 -1.23
N PHE A 33 4.34 -0.07 -2.51
CA PHE A 33 3.95 1.22 -3.06
C PHE A 33 2.64 1.73 -2.44
N VAL A 34 1.65 0.86 -2.26
CA VAL A 34 0.40 1.18 -1.57
C VAL A 34 0.66 1.57 -0.11
N GLU A 35 1.55 0.86 0.59
CA GLU A 35 1.98 1.21 1.95
C GLU A 35 2.53 2.63 2.01
N MET A 36 3.43 2.98 1.08
CA MET A 36 4.01 4.33 0.98
C MET A 36 2.94 5.40 0.68
N LEU A 37 1.93 5.10 -0.15
CA LEU A 37 0.81 6.01 -0.38
C LEU A 37 -0.03 6.24 0.88
N LEU A 38 -0.30 5.17 1.65
CA LEU A 38 -1.01 5.26 2.93
C LEU A 38 -0.23 6.09 3.94
N ASP A 39 1.07 5.87 4.06
CA ASP A 39 1.95 6.63 4.96
C ASP A 39 1.97 8.13 4.63
N ARG A 40 1.92 8.47 3.33
CA ARG A 40 1.88 9.85 2.84
C ARG A 40 0.47 10.47 2.87
N GLY A 41 -0.57 9.73 3.25
CA GLY A 41 -1.95 10.19 3.21
C GLY A 41 -2.43 10.54 1.79
N ALA A 42 -1.85 9.91 0.77
CA ALA A 42 -2.25 10.13 -0.62
C ALA A 42 -3.64 9.52 -0.88
N LYS A 43 -4.40 10.12 -1.80
CA LYS A 43 -5.70 9.58 -2.20
C LYS A 43 -5.51 8.55 -3.30
N ILE A 44 -5.67 7.27 -2.95
CA ILE A 44 -5.70 6.15 -3.90
C ILE A 44 -7.06 6.17 -4.61
N GLN A 45 -7.04 6.17 -5.94
CA GLN A 45 -8.25 6.20 -6.77
C GLN A 45 -8.65 4.80 -7.23
N ALA A 46 -7.70 4.04 -7.76
CA ALA A 46 -7.91 2.69 -8.25
C ALA A 46 -6.61 1.88 -8.21
N ILE A 47 -6.75 0.57 -8.10
CA ILE A 47 -5.67 -0.38 -8.34
C ILE A 47 -6.17 -1.35 -9.40
N LYS A 48 -5.44 -1.45 -10.51
CA LYS A 48 -5.79 -2.28 -11.65
C LYS A 48 -4.84 -3.46 -11.75
N HIS A 49 -5.37 -4.63 -12.06
CA HIS A 49 -4.61 -5.81 -12.40
C HIS A 49 -4.87 -6.25 -13.85
N ALA A 50 -3.82 -6.41 -14.64
CA ALA A 50 -3.91 -6.79 -16.06
C ALA A 50 -4.84 -5.89 -16.91
N GLY A 51 -4.94 -4.61 -16.54
CA GLY A 51 -5.79 -3.61 -17.23
C GLY A 51 -7.22 -3.49 -16.70
N GLU A 52 -7.63 -4.35 -15.77
CA GLU A 52 -8.96 -4.30 -15.13
C GLU A 52 -8.84 -3.79 -13.69
N GLU A 53 -9.83 -3.04 -13.19
CA GLU A 53 -9.86 -2.68 -11.78
C GLU A 53 -9.97 -3.91 -10.90
N LEU A 54 -9.20 -3.94 -9.80
CA LEU A 54 -9.28 -5.02 -8.85
C LEU A 54 -10.71 -5.13 -8.31
N PRO A 55 -11.25 -6.35 -8.17
CA PRO A 55 -12.49 -6.57 -7.45
C PRO A 55 -12.39 -5.95 -6.06
N LYS A 56 -13.48 -5.35 -5.57
CA LYS A 56 -13.52 -4.66 -4.28
C LYS A 56 -12.90 -5.48 -3.13
N ARG A 57 -13.14 -6.79 -3.10
CA ARG A 57 -12.57 -7.69 -2.09
C ARG A 57 -11.04 -7.73 -2.13
N ASP A 58 -10.47 -7.78 -3.33
CA ASP A 58 -9.03 -7.88 -3.54
C ASP A 58 -8.36 -6.51 -3.34
N PHE A 59 -9.03 -5.43 -3.72
CA PHE A 59 -8.64 -4.06 -3.35
C PHE A 59 -8.58 -3.90 -1.83
N ASP A 60 -9.66 -4.21 -1.11
CA ASP A 60 -9.72 -4.08 0.36
C ASP A 60 -8.65 -4.95 1.04
N ARG A 61 -8.38 -6.15 0.48
CA ARG A 61 -7.31 -7.02 0.95
C ARG A 61 -5.94 -6.37 0.78
N MET A 62 -5.64 -5.79 -0.38
CA MET A 62 -4.37 -5.12 -0.64
C MET A 62 -4.16 -3.92 0.28
N ILE A 63 -5.20 -3.10 0.48
CA ILE A 63 -5.16 -1.99 1.45
C ILE A 63 -4.90 -2.52 2.86
N LYS A 64 -5.55 -3.61 3.27
CA LYS A 64 -5.36 -4.21 4.60
C LYS A 64 -3.94 -4.74 4.79
N THR A 65 -3.36 -5.41 3.79
CA THR A 65 -1.97 -5.88 3.85
C THR A 65 -1.01 -4.71 4.01
N ALA A 66 -1.11 -3.71 3.13
CA ALA A 66 -0.27 -2.52 3.19
C ALA A 66 -0.41 -1.74 4.51
N ALA A 67 -1.62 -1.61 5.04
CA ALA A 67 -1.85 -1.00 6.35
C ALA A 67 -1.24 -1.82 7.50
N GLY A 68 -1.26 -3.14 7.39
CA GLY A 68 -0.61 -4.05 8.34
C GLY A 68 0.90 -3.90 8.34
N MET A 69 1.53 -3.86 7.15
CA MET A 69 2.97 -3.60 6.99
C MET A 69 3.36 -2.25 7.59
N LEU A 70 2.59 -1.19 7.27
CA LEU A 70 2.83 0.14 7.81
C LEU A 70 2.75 0.17 9.34
N ALA A 71 1.70 -0.42 9.92
CA ALA A 71 1.52 -0.48 11.36
C ALA A 71 2.64 -1.27 12.03
N SER A 72 2.97 -2.46 11.51
CA SER A 72 4.05 -3.31 12.01
C SER A 72 5.38 -2.56 12.02
N SER A 73 5.75 -1.94 10.88
CA SER A 73 6.97 -1.15 10.73
C SER A 73 7.03 0.01 11.73
N ARG A 74 5.95 0.78 11.87
CA ARG A 74 5.88 1.92 12.80
C ARG A 74 5.99 1.47 14.26
N ILE A 75 5.35 0.36 14.64
CA ILE A 75 5.38 -0.18 16.01
C ILE A 75 6.77 -0.73 16.33
N CYS A 76 7.34 -1.56 15.45
CA CYS A 76 8.69 -2.11 15.62
C CYS A 76 9.72 -0.99 15.83
N ASN A 77 9.67 0.04 14.99
CA ASN A 77 10.56 1.18 15.07
C ASN A 77 10.34 2.03 16.34
N SER A 78 9.08 2.24 16.75
CA SER A 78 8.76 3.09 17.91
C SER A 78 9.06 2.42 19.25
N LEU A 79 8.90 1.10 19.33
CA LEU A 79 9.12 0.33 20.56
C LEU A 79 10.50 -0.36 20.59
N ASN A 80 11.26 -0.26 19.51
CA ASN A 80 12.54 -0.95 19.32
C ASN A 80 12.43 -2.48 19.56
N ILE A 81 11.40 -3.08 18.95
CA ILE A 81 11.11 -4.52 19.01
C ILE A 81 11.20 -5.15 17.63
N LYS A 82 11.32 -6.48 17.59
CA LYS A 82 11.31 -7.26 16.34
C LYS A 82 9.89 -7.53 15.86
N ALA A 83 9.73 -7.77 14.55
CA ALA A 83 8.45 -8.12 13.93
C ALA A 83 7.78 -9.34 14.58
N GLU A 84 8.55 -10.34 15.04
CA GLU A 84 8.04 -11.52 15.74
C GLU A 84 7.32 -11.15 17.04
N GLU A 85 7.91 -10.23 17.81
CA GLU A 85 7.35 -9.76 19.07
C GLU A 85 6.15 -8.84 18.84
N GLU A 86 6.23 -7.99 17.82
CA GLU A 86 5.10 -7.16 17.38
C GLU A 86 3.91 -8.03 16.99
N HIS A 87 4.11 -9.01 16.11
CA HIS A 87 3.07 -9.93 15.67
C HIS A 87 2.44 -10.68 16.85
N TYR A 88 3.26 -11.15 17.80
CA TYR A 88 2.77 -11.82 19.01
C TYR A 88 1.91 -10.90 19.90
N ARG A 89 2.28 -9.61 20.01
CA ARG A 89 1.62 -8.65 20.92
C ARG A 89 0.41 -7.96 20.32
N PHE A 90 0.45 -7.66 19.02
CA PHE A 90 -0.51 -6.77 18.36
C PHE A 90 -1.17 -7.41 17.13
N GLY A 91 -0.61 -8.51 16.61
CA GLY A 91 -1.21 -9.29 15.54
C GLY A 91 -1.12 -8.67 14.14
N PHE A 92 -0.23 -7.69 13.91
CA PHE A 92 0.01 -7.21 12.56
C PHE A 92 0.92 -8.21 11.82
N THR A 93 0.56 -8.53 10.57
CA THR A 93 1.40 -9.31 9.67
C THR A 93 2.30 -8.35 8.92
N GLY A 94 3.57 -8.26 9.35
CA GLY A 94 4.66 -7.80 8.49
C GLY A 94 5.03 -8.86 7.47
#